data_AF-A0A5K1JF53-F1
#
_entry.id   AF-A0A5K1JF53-F1
#
_cell.length_a   1.000
_cell.length_b   1.000
_cell.length_c   1.000
_cell.angle_alpha   90.00
_cell.angle_beta   90.00
_cell.angle_gamma   90.00
#
_symmetry.space_group_name_H-M   'P 1'
#
loop_
_entity.id
_entity.type
_entity.pdbx_description
1 polymer ?
#
loop_
_entity_poly.entity_id
_entity_poly.type
_entity_poly.pdbx_seq_one_letter_code
_entity_poly.pdbx_strand_id
1 'polypeptide(L)'
;METILFYVPLAVGVLGNILYNLFAKATPEDANTFASLTLTYLAGMIATFVLYLATTGGGDIIAEFAKANWASYALGLCIVGCDVAIILLYRAGWDLSVGTLVANISVSLGLAVLGVMFWQESLGPIKVIGILVCIAGLYIVNRPQKDKGIPGITELTP
;
A
#
# COMPACT_ATOMS: atom_id res chain seq x y z
N MET A 1 29.36 -3.85 3.21
CA MET A 1 28.52 -4.56 2.22
C MET A 1 27.20 -5.03 2.86
N GLU A 2 27.22 -5.57 4.09
CA GLU A 2 26.02 -5.97 4.83
C GLU A 2 24.98 -4.86 5.05
N THR A 3 25.42 -3.63 5.36
CA THR A 3 24.51 -2.48 5.55
C THR A 3 23.76 -2.13 4.26
N ILE A 4 24.42 -2.23 3.10
CA ILE A 4 23.79 -1.96 1.80
C ILE A 4 22.72 -3.02 1.51
N LEU A 5 23.02 -4.29 1.78
CA LEU A 5 22.08 -5.39 1.57
C LEU A 5 20.81 -5.25 2.43
N PHE A 6 20.93 -4.67 3.63
CA PHE A 6 19.79 -4.41 4.51
C PHE A 6 18.86 -3.31 3.99
N TYR A 7 19.42 -2.23 3.42
CA TYR A 7 18.63 -1.09 2.94
C TYR A 7 18.09 -1.26 1.52
N VAL A 8 18.65 -2.15 0.70
CA VAL A 8 18.17 -2.39 -0.68
C VAL A 8 16.71 -2.86 -0.73
N PRO A 9 16.27 -3.90 0.02
CA PRO A 9 14.87 -4.32 0.03
C PRO A 9 13.93 -3.22 0.49
N LEU A 10 14.35 -2.41 1.47
CA LEU A 10 13.60 -1.25 1.93
C LEU A 10 13.43 -0.23 0.82
N ALA A 11 14.51 0.13 0.11
CA ALA A 11 14.47 1.07 -1.00
C ALA A 11 13.59 0.57 -2.15
N VAL A 12 13.70 -0.71 -2.52
CA VAL A 12 12.86 -1.35 -3.54
C VAL A 12 11.39 -1.33 -3.12
N GLY A 13 11.09 -1.67 -1.86
CA GLY A 13 9.73 -1.62 -1.32
C GLY A 13 9.14 -0.21 -1.33
N VAL A 14 9.90 0.79 -0.92
CA VAL A 14 9.46 2.20 -0.93
C VAL A 14 9.20 2.69 -2.36
N LEU A 15 10.14 2.48 -3.28
CA LEU A 15 9.98 2.87 -4.69
C LEU A 15 8.79 2.15 -5.35
N GLY A 16 8.66 0.85 -5.09
CA GLY A 16 7.53 0.06 -5.57
C GLY A 16 6.19 0.60 -5.07
N ASN A 17 6.11 0.95 -3.78
CA ASN A 17 4.88 1.49 -3.18
C ASN A 17 4.54 2.90 -3.69
N ILE A 18 5.55 3.75 -3.95
CA ILE A 18 5.35 5.06 -4.58
C ILE A 18 4.74 4.89 -6.00
N LEU A 19 5.37 4.05 -6.83
CA LEU A 19 4.90 3.80 -8.20
C LEU A 19 3.51 3.15 -8.20
N TYR A 20 3.28 2.19 -7.32
CA TYR A 20 1.99 1.54 -7.13
C TYR A 20 0.88 2.58 -6.89
N ASN A 21 1.06 3.48 -5.92
CA ASN A 21 0.05 4.49 -5.60
C ASN A 21 -0.14 5.51 -6.73
N LEU A 22 0.93 5.86 -7.44
CA LEU A 22 0.86 6.73 -8.61
C LEU A 22 0.01 6.10 -9.73
N PHE A 23 0.27 4.83 -10.07
CA PHE A 23 -0.48 4.13 -11.13
C PHE A 23 -1.91 3.78 -10.70
N ALA A 24 -2.11 3.42 -9.43
CA ALA A 24 -3.44 3.19 -8.88
C ALA A 24 -4.31 4.46 -8.97
N LYS A 25 -3.75 5.64 -8.66
CA LYS A 25 -4.47 6.91 -8.83
C LYS A 25 -4.71 7.27 -10.30
N ALA A 26 -3.81 6.90 -11.20
CA ALA A 26 -3.98 7.11 -12.63
C ALA A 26 -4.94 6.12 -13.31
N THR A 27 -5.46 5.13 -12.57
CA THR A 27 -6.41 4.16 -13.12
C THR A 27 -7.72 4.88 -13.50
N PRO A 28 -8.21 4.75 -14.75
CA PRO A 28 -9.39 5.46 -15.19
C PRO A 28 -10.61 5.21 -14.31
N GLU A 29 -11.37 6.27 -14.02
CA GLU A 29 -12.56 6.20 -13.15
C GLU A 29 -13.74 5.49 -13.82
N ASP A 30 -13.81 5.59 -15.16
CA ASP A 30 -14.82 4.97 -16.03
C ASP A 30 -14.59 3.47 -16.25
N ALA A 31 -13.36 2.99 -16.02
CA ALA A 31 -13.05 1.56 -16.10
C ALA A 31 -13.64 0.79 -14.90
N ASN A 32 -14.09 -0.45 -15.13
CA ASN A 32 -14.46 -1.34 -14.04
C ASN A 32 -13.23 -1.71 -13.21
N THR A 33 -13.27 -1.49 -11.89
CA THR A 33 -12.13 -1.76 -10.99
C THR A 33 -11.59 -3.18 -11.12
N PHE A 34 -12.46 -4.19 -11.16
CA PHE A 34 -12.04 -5.58 -11.26
C PHE A 34 -11.46 -5.93 -12.63
N ALA A 35 -11.95 -5.30 -13.70
CA ALA A 35 -11.36 -5.46 -15.03
C ALA A 35 -9.93 -4.90 -15.08
N SER A 36 -9.70 -3.70 -14.54
CA SER A 36 -8.37 -3.11 -14.42
C SER A 36 -7.44 -3.98 -13.56
N LEU A 37 -7.93 -4.47 -12.40
CA LEU A 37 -7.15 -5.35 -11.53
C LEU A 37 -6.81 -6.69 -12.18
N THR A 38 -7.70 -7.25 -13.00
CA THR A 38 -7.41 -8.47 -13.76
C THR A 38 -6.21 -8.27 -14.68
N LEU A 39 -6.13 -7.12 -15.37
CA LEU A 39 -4.97 -6.77 -16.20
C LEU A 39 -3.71 -6.55 -15.35
N THR A 40 -3.84 -5.88 -14.21
CA THR A 40 -2.73 -5.68 -13.26
C THR A 40 -2.16 -7.02 -12.78
N TYR A 41 -3.01 -8.00 -12.42
CA TYR A 41 -2.55 -9.33 -12.00
C TYR A 41 -1.94 -10.13 -13.13
N LEU A 42 -2.47 -10.02 -14.35
CA LEU A 42 -1.85 -10.65 -15.52
C LEU A 42 -0.44 -10.08 -15.77
N ALA A 43 -0.28 -8.76 -15.71
CA ALA A 43 1.02 -8.12 -15.86
C ALA A 43 1.99 -8.54 -14.74
N GLY A 44 1.53 -8.57 -13.49
CA GLY A 44 2.31 -9.04 -12.34
C GLY A 44 2.72 -10.51 -12.45
N MET A 45 1.81 -11.37 -12.92
CA MET A 45 2.09 -12.79 -13.18
C MET A 45 3.18 -12.94 -14.24
N ILE A 46 3.07 -12.24 -15.38
CA ILE A 46 4.08 -12.29 -16.44
C ILE A 46 5.43 -11.81 -15.90
N ALA A 47 5.47 -10.69 -15.18
CA ALA A 47 6.70 -10.13 -14.63
C ALA A 47 7.37 -11.10 -13.63
N THR A 48 6.61 -11.64 -12.67
CA THR A 48 7.12 -12.60 -11.68
C THR A 48 7.56 -13.90 -12.32
N PHE A 49 6.86 -14.37 -13.35
CA PHE A 49 7.26 -15.57 -14.09
C PHE A 49 8.58 -15.37 -14.84
N VAL A 50 8.77 -14.24 -15.51
CA VAL A 50 10.04 -13.90 -16.19
C VAL A 50 11.19 -13.83 -15.18
N LEU A 51 10.98 -13.17 -14.03
CA LEU A 51 11.99 -13.08 -12.97
C LEU A 51 12.30 -14.45 -12.36
N TYR A 52 11.30 -15.31 -12.19
CA TYR A 52 11.49 -16.69 -11.73
C TYR A 52 12.38 -17.47 -12.71
N LEU A 53 12.11 -17.40 -14.02
CA LEU A 53 12.95 -18.06 -15.02
C LEU A 53 14.38 -17.51 -15.04
N ALA A 54 14.54 -16.19 -14.91
CA ALA A 54 15.85 -15.54 -14.87
C ALA A 54 16.69 -15.92 -13.64
N THR A 55 16.03 -16.18 -12.50
CA THR A 55 16.73 -16.49 -11.23
C THR A 55 16.98 -17.98 -11.02
N THR A 56 16.09 -18.85 -11.53
CA THR A 56 16.21 -20.31 -11.38
C THR A 56 16.88 -21.00 -12.57
N GLY A 57 17.05 -20.31 -13.70
CA GLY A 57 17.65 -20.87 -14.91
C GLY A 57 16.79 -21.93 -15.62
N GLY A 58 15.48 -21.97 -15.33
CA GLY A 58 14.54 -22.90 -16.00
C GLY A 58 14.46 -24.29 -15.38
N GLY A 59 14.63 -24.42 -14.06
CA GLY A 59 14.37 -25.66 -13.31
C GLY A 59 12.91 -26.14 -13.36
N ASP A 60 12.61 -27.25 -12.69
CA ASP A 60 11.26 -27.83 -12.68
C ASP A 60 10.24 -26.93 -11.96
N ILE A 61 9.44 -26.22 -12.76
CA ILE A 61 8.42 -25.27 -12.32
C ILE A 61 7.34 -25.97 -11.47
N ILE A 62 6.97 -27.19 -11.84
CA ILE A 62 5.92 -27.94 -11.15
C ILE A 62 6.42 -28.33 -9.76
N ALA A 63 7.68 -28.74 -9.66
CA ALA A 63 8.29 -29.06 -8.37
C ALA A 63 8.38 -27.85 -7.44
N GLU A 64 8.70 -26.65 -7.94
CA GLU A 64 8.71 -25.44 -7.11
C GLU A 64 7.30 -24.98 -6.73
N PHE A 65 6.32 -25.07 -7.65
CA PHE A 65 4.92 -24.76 -7.34
C PHE A 65 4.32 -25.73 -6.32
N ALA A 66 4.76 -26.98 -6.30
CA ALA A 66 4.37 -27.95 -5.27
C ALA A 66 4.88 -27.58 -3.86
N LYS A 67 5.91 -26.73 -3.74
CA LYS A 67 6.37 -26.20 -2.44
C LYS A 67 5.54 -25.01 -1.95
N ALA A 68 4.78 -24.37 -2.85
CA ALA A 68 3.87 -23.31 -2.46
C ALA A 68 2.80 -23.87 -1.51
N ASN A 69 2.55 -23.16 -0.42
CA ASN A 69 1.60 -23.59 0.60
C ASN A 69 0.33 -22.72 0.55
N TRP A 70 -0.59 -22.99 1.48
CA TRP A 70 -1.84 -22.24 1.60
C TRP A 70 -1.65 -20.72 1.73
N ALA A 71 -0.51 -20.26 2.26
CA ALA A 71 -0.22 -18.83 2.43
C ALA A 71 -0.09 -18.10 1.08
N SER A 72 0.41 -18.76 0.03
CA SER A 72 0.48 -18.17 -1.31
C SER A 72 -0.90 -17.85 -1.87
N TYR A 73 -1.87 -18.75 -1.66
CA TYR A 73 -3.26 -18.53 -2.06
C TYR A 73 -3.94 -17.46 -1.21
N ALA A 74 -3.72 -17.47 0.10
CA ALA A 74 -4.25 -16.45 1.02
C ALA A 74 -3.70 -15.05 0.68
N LEU A 75 -2.40 -14.94 0.39
CA LEU A 75 -1.76 -13.70 -0.04
C LEU A 75 -2.40 -13.16 -1.33
N GLY A 76 -2.62 -14.02 -2.33
CA GLY A 76 -3.29 -13.63 -3.57
C GLY A 76 -4.67 -13.02 -3.31
N LEU A 77 -5.47 -13.63 -2.44
CA LEU A 77 -6.78 -13.09 -2.08
C LEU A 77 -6.70 -11.76 -1.32
N CYS A 78 -5.75 -11.63 -0.39
CA CYS A 78 -5.53 -10.39 0.37
C CYS A 78 -5.13 -9.22 -0.53
N ILE A 79 -4.29 -9.46 -1.54
CA ILE A 79 -3.84 -8.43 -2.49
C ILE A 79 -5.04 -7.83 -3.25
N VAL A 80 -6.04 -8.65 -3.62
CA VAL A 80 -7.28 -8.14 -4.23
C VAL A 80 -7.99 -7.14 -3.33
N GLY A 81 -8.12 -7.44 -2.04
CA GLY A 81 -8.71 -6.52 -1.07
C GLY A 81 -7.91 -5.22 -0.95
N CYS A 82 -6.59 -5.31 -0.87
CA CYS A 82 -5.70 -4.15 -0.78
C CYS A 82 -5.83 -3.23 -2.00
N ASP A 83 -5.82 -3.81 -3.21
CA ASP A 83 -5.85 -3.02 -4.44
C ASP A 83 -7.23 -2.41 -4.70
N VAL A 84 -8.31 -3.14 -4.38
CA VAL A 84 -9.67 -2.57 -4.43
C VAL A 84 -9.77 -1.40 -3.44
N ALA A 85 -9.27 -1.56 -2.22
CA ALA A 85 -9.34 -0.50 -1.21
C ALA A 85 -8.64 0.78 -1.66
N ILE A 86 -7.43 0.70 -2.24
CA ILE A 86 -6.71 1.90 -2.67
C ILE A 86 -7.38 2.59 -3.87
N ILE A 87 -7.88 1.82 -4.85
CA ILE A 87 -8.57 2.40 -6.02
C ILE A 87 -9.86 3.08 -5.56
N LEU A 88 -10.62 2.46 -4.67
CA LEU A 88 -11.83 3.06 -4.10
C LEU A 88 -11.51 4.30 -3.26
N LEU A 89 -10.38 4.30 -2.54
CA LEU A 89 -9.92 5.48 -1.80
C LEU A 89 -9.72 6.67 -2.74
N TYR A 90 -9.03 6.48 -3.86
CA TYR A 90 -8.84 7.56 -4.85
C TYR A 90 -10.13 7.97 -5.55
N ARG A 91 -10.99 7.01 -5.90
CA ARG A 91 -12.32 7.28 -6.48
C ARG A 91 -13.27 7.99 -5.52
N ALA A 92 -13.08 7.84 -4.21
CA ALA A 92 -13.79 8.62 -3.20
C ALA A 92 -13.28 10.07 -3.08
N GLY A 93 -12.33 10.48 -3.92
CA GLY A 93 -11.80 11.84 -3.99
C GLY A 93 -10.63 12.11 -3.04
N TRP A 94 -10.05 11.09 -2.42
CA TRP A 94 -8.90 11.30 -1.54
C TRP A 94 -7.65 11.74 -2.33
N ASP A 95 -6.93 12.70 -1.74
CA ASP A 95 -5.63 13.10 -2.26
C ASP A 95 -4.60 11.97 -2.16
N LEU A 96 -3.68 11.94 -3.12
CA LEU A 96 -2.61 10.95 -3.15
C LEU A 96 -1.78 11.01 -1.87
N SER A 97 -1.44 12.23 -1.42
CA SER A 97 -0.60 12.43 -0.24
C SER A 97 -1.33 12.06 1.04
N VAL A 98 -2.50 12.67 1.31
CA VAL A 98 -3.22 12.45 2.57
C VAL A 98 -3.78 11.03 2.65
N GLY A 99 -4.37 10.52 1.56
CA GLY A 99 -4.95 9.18 1.53
C GLY A 99 -3.93 8.08 1.77
N THR A 100 -2.79 8.12 1.07
CA THR A 100 -1.73 7.11 1.27
C THR A 100 -1.06 7.23 2.63
N LEU A 101 -0.88 8.46 3.14
CA LEU A 101 -0.30 8.68 4.46
C LEU A 101 -1.19 8.08 5.55
N VAL A 102 -2.49 8.36 5.50
CA VAL A 102 -3.47 7.81 6.43
C VAL A 102 -3.51 6.29 6.33
N ALA A 103 -3.65 5.73 5.12
CA ALA A 103 -3.72 4.29 4.91
C ALA A 103 -2.48 3.55 5.44
N ASN A 104 -1.27 4.01 5.08
CA ASN A 104 -0.02 3.35 5.47
C ASN A 104 0.25 3.45 6.97
N ILE A 105 -0.06 4.58 7.62
CA ILE A 105 0.04 4.69 9.07
C ILE A 105 -0.96 3.75 9.75
N SER A 106 -2.22 3.72 9.30
CA SER A 106 -3.24 2.82 9.86
C SER A 106 -2.83 1.34 9.74
N VAL A 107 -2.32 0.92 8.58
CA VAL A 107 -1.80 -0.45 8.39
C VAL A 107 -0.62 -0.72 9.33
N SER A 108 0.33 0.21 9.44
CA SER A 108 1.49 0.06 10.32
C SER A 108 1.10 -0.07 11.80
N LEU A 109 0.11 0.70 12.25
CA LEU A 109 -0.43 0.62 13.61
C LEU A 109 -1.12 -0.72 13.85
N GLY A 110 -1.95 -1.18 12.90
CA GLY A 110 -2.59 -2.49 12.98
C GLY A 110 -1.58 -3.64 13.04
N LEU A 111 -0.55 -3.60 12.18
CA LEU A 111 0.53 -4.59 12.16
C LEU A 111 1.34 -4.57 13.46
N ALA A 112 1.60 -3.40 14.05
CA ALA A 112 2.29 -3.32 15.34
C ALA A 112 1.50 -4.03 16.45
N VAL A 113 0.17 -3.88 16.49
CA VAL A 113 -0.69 -4.60 17.45
C VAL A 113 -0.66 -6.10 17.19
N LEU A 114 -0.81 -6.52 15.92
CA LEU A 114 -0.79 -7.92 15.55
C LEU A 114 0.57 -8.59 15.80
N GLY A 115 1.68 -7.88 15.57
CA GLY A 115 3.04 -8.36 15.83
C GLY A 115 3.28 -8.65 17.31
N VAL A 116 2.82 -7.77 18.20
CA VAL A 116 2.87 -8.02 19.66
C VAL A 116 1.98 -9.21 20.04
N MET A 117 0.75 -9.27 19.53
CA MET A 117 -0.22 -10.31 19.91
C MET A 117 0.18 -11.72 19.43
N PHE A 118 0.51 -11.85 18.14
CA PHE A 118 0.68 -13.15 17.48
C PHE A 118 2.15 -13.59 17.41
N TRP A 119 3.09 -12.66 17.28
CA TRP A 119 4.52 -12.95 17.18
C TRP A 119 5.31 -12.69 18.47
N GLN A 120 4.65 -12.26 19.55
CA GLN A 120 5.27 -11.98 20.85
C GLN A 120 6.43 -10.98 20.75
N GLU A 121 6.33 -10.03 19.82
CA GLU A 121 7.34 -9.00 19.66
C GLU A 121 7.39 -8.07 20.89
N SER A 122 8.59 -7.87 21.44
CA SER A 122 8.78 -6.92 22.53
C SER A 122 8.92 -5.50 21.98
N LEU A 123 7.85 -4.71 22.15
CA LEU A 123 7.89 -3.26 21.90
C LEU A 123 8.44 -2.55 23.14
N GLY A 124 9.70 -2.11 23.05
CA GLY A 124 10.29 -1.27 24.09
C GLY A 124 9.54 0.05 24.28
N PRO A 125 9.67 0.71 25.45
CA PRO A 125 8.89 1.91 25.81
C PRO A 125 8.99 3.05 24.78
N ILE A 126 10.16 3.22 24.17
CA ILE A 126 10.42 4.24 23.14
C ILE A 126 9.59 3.98 21.88
N LYS A 127 9.43 2.71 21.46
CA LYS A 127 8.62 2.35 20.29
C LYS A 127 7.14 2.66 20.54
N VAL A 128 6.67 2.42 21.78
CA VAL A 128 5.31 2.75 22.18
C VAL A 128 5.06 4.26 22.12
N ILE A 129 6.01 5.08 22.58
CA ILE A 129 5.94 6.54 22.44
C ILE A 129 5.87 6.94 20.96
N GLY A 130 6.70 6.33 20.10
CA GLY A 130 6.65 6.56 18.66
C GLY A 130 5.29 6.25 18.04
N ILE A 131 4.66 5.14 18.43
CA ILE A 131 3.31 4.76 18.01
C ILE A 131 2.28 5.82 18.43
N LEU A 132 2.35 6.33 19.65
CA LEU A 132 1.46 7.41 20.13
C LEU A 132 1.65 8.70 19.31
N VAL A 133 2.89 9.03 18.94
CA VAL A 133 3.19 10.19 18.08
C VAL A 133 2.62 9.98 16.67
N CYS A 134 2.71 8.78 16.10
CA CYS A 134 2.09 8.47 14.80
C CYS A 134 0.56 8.65 14.84
N ILE A 135 -0.10 8.22 15.91
CA ILE A 135 -1.55 8.41 16.11
C ILE A 135 -1.89 9.90 16.20
N ALA A 136 -1.12 10.68 16.97
CA ALA A 136 -1.32 12.13 17.07
C ALA A 136 -1.12 12.83 15.70
N GLY A 137 -0.07 12.45 14.96
CA GLY A 137 0.19 12.96 13.61
C GLY A 137 -0.96 12.64 12.65
N LEU A 138 -1.48 11.41 12.71
CA LEU A 138 -2.63 10.98 11.91
C LEU A 138 -3.88 11.83 12.20
N TYR A 139 -4.16 12.10 13.48
CA TYR A 139 -5.28 12.95 13.89
C TYR A 139 -5.16 14.39 13.33
N ILE A 140 -3.95 14.95 13.35
CA ILE A 140 -3.70 16.31 12.83
C ILE A 140 -3.86 16.36 11.32
N VAL A 141 -3.28 15.40 10.60
CA VAL A 141 -3.33 15.31 9.13
C VAL A 141 -4.77 15.10 8.64
N ASN A 142 -5.54 14.25 9.32
CA ASN A 142 -6.91 13.95 8.94
C ASN A 142 -7.92 15.02 9.39
N ARG A 143 -7.47 16.12 9.99
CA ARG A 143 -8.38 17.20 10.40
C ARG A 143 -8.92 17.88 9.15
N PRO A 144 -10.25 17.90 8.91
CA PRO A 144 -10.81 18.63 7.78
C PRO A 144 -10.43 20.10 7.91
N GLN A 145 -9.76 20.64 6.89
CA GLN A 145 -9.50 22.07 6.81
C GLN A 145 -10.85 22.75 6.75
N LYS A 146 -11.20 23.47 7.82
CA LYS A 146 -12.36 24.38 7.81
C LYS A 146 -12.15 25.32 6.65
N ASP A 147 -13.07 25.24 5.70
CA ASP A 147 -13.12 26.01 4.47
C ASP A 147 -12.56 27.43 4.68
N LYS A 148 -11.55 27.79 3.90
CA LYS A 148 -11.21 29.21 3.73
C LYS A 148 -12.39 29.79 2.95
N GLY A 149 -13.41 30.25 3.67
CA GLY A 149 -14.47 31.06 3.08
C GLY A 149 -13.82 32.14 2.23
N ILE A 150 -14.02 32.07 0.92
CA ILE A 150 -13.53 33.05 -0.04
C ILE A 150 -14.29 34.34 0.27
N PRO A 151 -13.66 35.40 0.81
CA PRO A 151 -14.30 36.71 0.85
C PRO A 151 -14.11 37.30 -0.55
N GLY A 152 -15.13 37.22 -1.40
CA GLY A 152 -14.97 37.78 -2.75
C GLY A 152 -16.08 37.56 -3.78
N ILE A 153 -17.30 37.17 -3.40
CA ILE A 153 -18.44 37.14 -4.33
C ILE A 153 -19.72 37.56 -3.60
N THR A 154 -19.73 38.79 -3.10
CA THR A 154 -20.97 39.50 -2.71
C THR A 154 -21.04 40.92 -3.29
N GLU A 155 -20.12 41.30 -4.17
CA GLU A 155 -20.20 42.54 -4.93
C GLU A 155 -20.02 42.20 -6.41
N LEU A 156 -21.13 42.09 -7.14
CA LEU A 156 -21.29 42.30 -8.58
C LEU A 156 -22.51 41.50 -9.09
N THR A 157 -23.68 41.90 -8.64
CA THR A 157 -24.91 41.84 -9.44
C THR A 157 -25.71 43.10 -9.12
N PRO A 158 -25.93 44.00 -10.09
CA PRO A 158 -26.94 45.07 -9.96
C PRO A 158 -28.36 44.51 -9.96
#